data_AF-A0A5N9ANG6-F1
#
_entry.id   AF-A0A5N9ANG6-F1
#
_cell.length_a   1.000
_cell.length_b   1.000
_cell.length_c   1.000
_cell.angle_alpha   90.00
_cell.angle_beta   90.00
_cell.angle_gamma   90.00
#
_symmetry.space_group_name_H-M   'P 1'
#
loop_
_entity.id
_entity.type
_entity.pdbx_description
1 polymer ?
#
loop_
_entity_poly.entity_id
_entity_poly.type
_entity_poly.pdbx_seq_one_letter_code
_entity_poly.pdbx_strand_id
1 'polypeptide(L)'
;MKDVDKEGAAAYEKTITDPKPMDPTTASENLKDIKRILDQIGAVFFIASGTCLGAIREGRFIPWDDEMDMGSVIGLNGLDEETINRGIVAFEENGYYVHVNRTSRHIGVSVVKSSIRADWTCHRIIGDSVFQFPGVRTPLKFFKQLKEIDFIGEKFLVPNPPEKYLETKYGPNWATPQGPGFEKEVVDKIPDADILSLRQRISKFIKLHLTPWRAGLLKVLDENDNPVSGAEIIFVGIGRSKTNSKGFTRFYVPEKYEYAVNVKYSDHEELLYDEELIPGETYVYRPGPEVSPEEHYKAGVRAMALTHEVSRI
;
A
#
# COMPACT_ATOMS: atom_id res chain seq x y z
N MET A 1 -17.23 -26.62 1.49
CA MET A 1 -17.23 -25.16 1.30
C MET A 1 -17.27 -24.55 2.69
N LYS A 2 -16.19 -23.88 3.15
CA LYS A 2 -16.34 -22.97 4.30
C LYS A 2 -17.35 -21.90 3.85
N ASP A 3 -18.37 -21.64 4.65
CA ASP A 3 -19.22 -20.47 4.43
C ASP A 3 -18.32 -19.25 4.38
N VAL A 4 -18.41 -18.48 3.29
CA VAL A 4 -17.67 -17.23 3.18
C VAL A 4 -18.21 -16.31 4.26
N ASP A 5 -17.36 -15.87 5.18
CA ASP A 5 -17.69 -14.85 6.17
C ASP A 5 -18.00 -13.52 5.46
N LYS A 6 -19.27 -13.36 5.06
CA LYS A 6 -19.74 -12.21 4.31
C LYS A 6 -19.73 -10.93 5.14
N GLU A 7 -19.96 -11.05 6.45
CA GLU A 7 -19.95 -9.92 7.36
C GLU A 7 -18.53 -9.39 7.55
N GLY A 8 -17.57 -10.29 7.79
CA GLY A 8 -16.16 -9.95 7.84
C GLY A 8 -15.64 -9.38 6.52
N ALA A 9 -16.05 -9.95 5.38
CA ALA A 9 -15.67 -9.42 4.07
C ALA A 9 -16.22 -8.00 3.82
N ALA A 10 -17.47 -7.73 4.20
CA ALA A 10 -18.05 -6.39 4.12
C ALA A 10 -17.39 -5.41 5.09
N ALA A 11 -16.99 -5.88 6.28
CA ALA A 11 -16.23 -5.07 7.23
C ALA A 11 -14.86 -4.68 6.68
N TYR A 12 -14.13 -5.63 6.07
CA TYR A 12 -12.88 -5.34 5.37
C TYR A 12 -13.06 -4.34 4.24
N GLU A 13 -14.02 -4.56 3.34
CA GLU A 13 -14.31 -3.65 2.22
C GLU A 13 -14.61 -2.22 2.71
N LYS A 14 -15.33 -2.09 3.83
CA LYS A 14 -15.60 -0.80 4.45
C LYS A 14 -14.34 -0.08 4.94
N THR A 15 -13.34 -0.83 5.45
CA THR A 15 -12.04 -0.22 5.84
C THR A 15 -11.25 0.33 4.65
N ILE A 16 -11.53 -0.16 3.44
CA ILE A 16 -10.88 0.30 2.21
C ILE A 16 -11.63 1.50 1.62
N THR A 17 -12.96 1.40 1.56
CA THR A 17 -13.82 2.37 0.83
C THR A 17 -14.33 3.54 1.66
N ASP A 18 -14.47 3.39 2.98
CA ASP A 18 -14.89 4.43 3.94
C ASP A 18 -13.99 4.38 5.19
N PRO A 19 -12.68 4.61 5.04
CA PRO A 19 -11.72 4.58 6.14
C PRO A 19 -12.04 5.64 7.19
N LYS A 20 -11.88 5.28 8.47
CA LYS A 20 -12.13 6.19 9.60
C LYS A 20 -10.97 6.12 10.58
N PRO A 21 -10.61 7.26 11.20
CA PRO A 21 -9.64 7.25 12.28
C PRO A 21 -9.99 6.20 13.34
N MET A 22 -9.00 5.40 13.71
CA MET A 22 -9.18 4.34 14.68
C MET A 22 -9.30 4.90 16.11
N ASP A 23 -10.15 4.29 16.94
CA ASP A 23 -10.15 4.57 18.37
C ASP A 23 -8.83 4.06 18.97
N PRO A 24 -7.99 4.91 19.60
CA PRO A 24 -6.66 4.52 20.03
C PRO A 24 -6.66 3.46 21.14
N THR A 25 -7.74 3.37 21.93
CA THR A 25 -7.86 2.37 23.00
C THR A 25 -8.11 1.00 22.39
N THR A 26 -9.09 0.91 21.49
CA THR A 26 -9.43 -0.32 20.77
C THR A 26 -8.28 -0.76 19.86
N ALA A 27 -7.60 0.17 19.19
CA ALA A 27 -6.39 -0.10 18.41
C ALA A 27 -5.27 -0.70 19.28
N SER A 28 -5.04 -0.12 20.48
CA SER A 28 -4.07 -0.67 21.44
C SER A 28 -4.42 -2.09 21.87
N GLU A 29 -5.68 -2.36 22.19
CA GLU A 29 -6.15 -3.70 22.58
C GLU A 29 -5.97 -4.71 21.43
N ASN A 30 -6.36 -4.34 20.22
CA ASN A 30 -6.20 -5.18 19.03
C ASN A 30 -4.71 -5.45 18.73
N LEU A 31 -3.83 -4.45 18.79
CA LEU A 31 -2.41 -4.64 18.52
C LEU A 31 -1.73 -5.58 19.54
N LYS A 32 -2.13 -5.50 20.81
CA LYS A 32 -1.66 -6.44 21.86
C LYS A 32 -2.18 -7.85 21.65
N ASP A 33 -3.44 -7.99 21.24
CA ASP A 33 -4.03 -9.30 20.91
C ASP A 33 -3.32 -9.92 19.68
N ILE A 34 -3.08 -9.13 18.63
CA ILE A 34 -2.28 -9.55 17.46
C ILE A 34 -0.87 -9.97 17.88
N LYS A 35 -0.20 -9.16 18.72
CA LYS A 35 1.12 -9.49 19.25
C LYS A 35 1.12 -10.84 19.94
N ARG A 36 0.16 -11.07 20.85
CA ARG A 36 0.00 -12.35 21.57
C ARG A 36 -0.16 -13.51 20.59
N ILE A 37 -0.98 -13.37 19.55
CA ILE A 37 -1.22 -14.41 18.55
C ILE A 37 0.08 -14.73 17.79
N LEU A 38 0.78 -13.71 17.31
CA LEU A 38 2.03 -13.87 16.55
C LEU A 38 3.16 -14.46 17.42
N ASP A 39 3.27 -14.04 18.69
CA ASP A 39 4.22 -14.60 19.64
C ASP A 39 3.96 -16.10 19.89
N GLN A 40 2.70 -16.51 20.02
CA GLN A 40 2.31 -17.91 20.25
C GLN A 40 2.70 -18.85 19.10
N ILE A 41 2.71 -18.34 17.86
CA ILE A 41 3.14 -19.13 16.68
C ILE A 41 4.62 -18.97 16.36
N GLY A 42 5.36 -18.15 17.14
CA GLY A 42 6.78 -17.86 16.94
C GLY A 42 7.07 -16.93 15.75
N ALA A 43 6.09 -16.15 15.31
CA ALA A 43 6.26 -15.21 14.21
C ALA A 43 6.80 -13.86 14.72
N VAL A 44 8.08 -13.60 14.48
CA VAL A 44 8.67 -12.30 14.79
C VAL A 44 8.16 -11.26 13.79
N PHE A 45 7.58 -10.18 14.31
CA PHE A 45 7.11 -9.03 13.54
C PHE A 45 7.61 -7.72 14.15
N PHE A 46 7.56 -6.66 13.36
CA PHE A 46 7.81 -5.28 13.78
C PHE A 46 6.61 -4.41 13.43
N ILE A 47 6.36 -3.36 14.20
CA ILE A 47 5.42 -2.31 13.75
C ILE A 47 6.11 -1.50 12.64
N ALA A 48 5.35 -1.21 11.58
CA ALA A 48 5.85 -0.64 10.33
C ALA A 48 5.10 0.66 9.99
N SER A 49 5.46 1.28 8.85
CA SER A 49 4.80 2.46 8.27
C SER A 49 4.17 3.44 9.29
N GLY A 50 2.86 3.69 9.25
CA GLY A 50 2.20 4.72 10.06
C GLY A 50 2.26 4.42 11.56
N THR A 51 2.12 3.15 11.93
CA THR A 51 2.22 2.71 13.33
C THR A 51 3.61 2.94 13.91
N CYS A 52 4.68 2.63 13.16
CA CYS A 52 6.06 2.91 13.57
C CYS A 52 6.31 4.42 13.63
N LEU A 53 5.80 5.18 12.67
CA LEU A 53 5.92 6.63 12.63
C LEU A 53 5.29 7.27 13.89
N GLY A 54 4.06 6.91 14.22
CA GLY A 54 3.37 7.37 15.42
C GLY A 54 4.14 7.00 16.70
N ALA A 55 4.57 5.75 16.81
CA ALA A 55 5.33 5.28 17.98
C ALA A 55 6.63 6.05 18.21
N ILE A 56 7.38 6.35 17.15
CA ILE A 56 8.68 7.02 17.25
C ILE A 56 8.56 8.54 17.34
N ARG A 57 7.65 9.15 16.59
CA ARG A 57 7.50 10.61 16.51
C ARG A 57 6.65 11.18 17.63
N GLU A 58 5.54 10.51 17.94
CA GLU A 58 4.51 11.04 18.85
C GLU A 58 4.38 10.24 20.15
N GLY A 59 4.96 9.03 20.21
CA GLY A 59 4.80 8.12 21.34
C GLY A 59 3.39 7.52 21.46
N ARG A 60 2.58 7.62 20.41
CA ARG A 60 1.17 7.19 20.34
C ARG A 60 0.79 6.89 18.89
N PHE A 61 -0.38 6.28 18.68
CA PHE A 61 -0.98 6.23 17.35
C PHE A 61 -1.20 7.66 16.80
N ILE A 62 -1.01 7.82 15.50
CA ILE A 62 -1.29 9.11 14.87
C ILE A 62 -2.82 9.31 14.90
N PRO A 63 -3.33 10.47 15.35
CA PRO A 63 -4.75 10.64 15.69
C PRO A 63 -5.75 10.35 14.58
N TRP A 64 -5.26 10.37 13.35
CA TRP A 64 -6.06 10.28 12.17
C TRP A 64 -5.92 8.93 11.45
N ASP A 65 -4.90 8.13 11.77
CA ASP A 65 -4.66 6.83 11.12
C ASP A 65 -5.90 5.92 11.23
N ASP A 66 -6.22 5.25 10.14
CA ASP A 66 -7.39 4.36 9.98
C ASP A 66 -7.03 2.88 10.22
N GLU A 67 -5.74 2.57 10.34
CA GLU A 67 -5.24 1.21 10.43
C GLU A 67 -3.93 1.08 11.23
N MET A 68 -3.53 -0.17 11.47
CA MET A 68 -2.24 -0.50 12.07
C MET A 68 -1.36 -1.30 11.11
N ASP A 69 -0.14 -0.83 10.91
CA ASP A 69 0.85 -1.42 10.02
C ASP A 69 1.87 -2.27 10.79
N MET A 70 2.03 -3.50 10.34
CA MET A 70 3.03 -4.43 10.84
C MET A 70 3.78 -5.09 9.68
N GLY A 71 4.99 -5.53 9.95
CA GLY A 71 5.82 -6.18 8.96
C GLY A 71 6.61 -7.37 9.51
N SER A 72 6.88 -8.32 8.63
CA SER A 72 7.90 -9.35 8.82
C SER A 72 8.66 -9.54 7.50
N VAL A 73 9.81 -10.22 7.53
CA VAL A 73 10.58 -10.50 6.31
C VAL A 73 10.76 -12.01 6.17
N ILE A 74 10.24 -12.57 5.07
CA ILE A 74 10.34 -14.00 4.76
C ILE A 74 11.83 -14.36 4.61
N GLY A 75 12.28 -15.35 5.40
CA GLY A 75 13.67 -15.78 5.48
C GLY A 75 14.50 -15.09 6.56
N LEU A 76 13.95 -14.11 7.29
CA LEU A 76 14.57 -13.56 8.51
C LEU A 76 13.78 -13.99 9.75
N ASN A 77 14.46 -14.04 10.89
CA ASN A 77 13.85 -14.29 12.21
C ASN A 77 12.95 -15.54 12.26
N GLY A 78 13.28 -16.57 11.47
CA GLY A 78 12.53 -17.83 11.41
C GLY A 78 11.20 -17.75 10.64
N LEU A 79 10.88 -16.64 9.98
CA LEU A 79 9.63 -16.52 9.23
C LEU A 79 9.71 -17.25 7.88
N ASP A 80 8.78 -18.15 7.65
CA ASP A 80 8.52 -18.82 6.38
C ASP A 80 7.02 -18.81 6.04
N GLU A 81 6.66 -19.29 4.84
CA GLU A 81 5.26 -19.30 4.41
C GLU A 81 4.39 -20.25 5.25
N GLU A 82 4.95 -21.30 5.85
CA GLU A 82 4.22 -22.19 6.76
C GLU A 82 3.81 -21.46 8.04
N THR A 83 4.72 -20.68 8.62
CA THR A 83 4.46 -19.83 9.78
C THR A 83 3.40 -18.77 9.47
N ILE A 84 3.45 -18.16 8.28
CA ILE A 84 2.41 -17.21 7.83
C ILE A 84 1.05 -17.89 7.71
N ASN A 85 0.99 -19.09 7.14
CA ASN A 85 -0.27 -19.86 7.03
C ASN A 85 -0.83 -20.24 8.41
N ARG A 86 0.03 -20.60 9.39
CA ARG A 86 -0.38 -20.80 10.78
C ARG A 86 -0.93 -19.52 11.41
N GLY A 87 -0.33 -18.36 11.11
CA GLY A 87 -0.84 -17.05 11.56
C GLY A 87 -2.21 -16.72 10.99
N ILE A 88 -2.44 -16.96 9.70
CA ILE A 88 -3.76 -16.79 9.07
C ILE A 88 -4.83 -17.59 9.82
N VAL A 89 -4.57 -18.87 10.09
CA VAL A 89 -5.50 -19.73 10.85
C VAL A 89 -5.70 -19.22 12.27
N ALA A 90 -4.61 -18.86 12.96
CA ALA A 90 -4.69 -18.36 14.34
C ALA A 90 -5.49 -17.05 14.44
N PHE A 91 -5.39 -16.14 13.45
CA PHE A 91 -6.22 -14.94 13.40
C PHE A 91 -7.71 -15.28 13.25
N GLU A 92 -8.06 -16.17 12.31
CA GLU A 92 -9.45 -16.64 12.14
C GLU A 92 -10.00 -17.24 13.47
N GLU A 93 -9.22 -18.11 14.12
CA GLU A 93 -9.60 -18.76 15.39
C GLU A 93 -9.75 -17.77 16.57
N ASN A 94 -9.11 -16.60 16.49
CA ASN A 94 -9.20 -15.53 17.49
C ASN A 94 -10.20 -14.41 17.09
N GLY A 95 -11.09 -14.71 16.14
CA GLY A 95 -12.23 -13.86 15.78
C GLY A 95 -11.88 -12.68 14.88
N TYR A 96 -10.77 -12.76 14.14
CA TYR A 96 -10.47 -11.81 13.08
C TYR A 96 -11.05 -12.31 11.75
N TYR A 97 -11.60 -11.40 10.96
CA TYR A 97 -11.70 -11.64 9.53
C TYR A 97 -10.31 -11.48 8.91
N VAL A 98 -9.95 -12.34 7.96
CA VAL A 98 -8.63 -12.33 7.31
C VAL A 98 -8.79 -12.23 5.80
N HIS A 99 -8.19 -11.20 5.21
CA HIS A 99 -7.98 -11.05 3.78
C HIS A 99 -6.51 -11.26 3.44
N VAL A 100 -6.21 -12.05 2.41
CA VAL A 100 -4.82 -12.39 2.04
C VAL A 100 -4.54 -12.07 0.59
N ASN A 101 -3.55 -11.21 0.36
CA ASN A 101 -3.00 -10.91 -0.95
C ASN A 101 -1.58 -11.50 -1.08
N ARG A 102 -1.27 -12.11 -2.23
CA ARG A 102 0.06 -12.70 -2.51
C ARG A 102 0.61 -12.11 -3.80
N THR A 103 1.72 -11.40 -3.68
CA THR A 103 2.42 -10.76 -4.81
C THR A 103 3.83 -11.30 -4.96
N SER A 104 4.52 -10.93 -6.03
CA SER A 104 5.95 -11.23 -6.16
C SER A 104 6.83 -10.57 -5.09
N ARG A 105 6.31 -9.57 -4.35
CA ARG A 105 7.05 -8.75 -3.38
C ARG A 105 6.69 -9.03 -1.91
N HIS A 106 5.49 -9.51 -1.60
CA HIS A 106 5.07 -9.80 -0.23
C HIS A 106 3.84 -10.73 -0.16
N ILE A 107 3.56 -11.24 1.03
CA ILE A 107 2.24 -11.78 1.41
C ILE A 107 1.62 -10.76 2.37
N GLY A 108 0.53 -10.12 1.98
CA GLY A 108 -0.23 -9.21 2.84
C GLY A 108 -1.33 -9.99 3.54
N VAL A 109 -1.37 -9.93 4.87
CA VAL A 109 -2.42 -10.52 5.71
C VAL A 109 -3.12 -9.37 6.43
N SER A 110 -4.20 -8.90 5.82
CA SER A 110 -5.06 -7.86 6.40
C SER A 110 -6.06 -8.52 7.34
N VAL A 111 -6.07 -8.10 8.59
CA VAL A 111 -6.97 -8.63 9.62
C VAL A 111 -7.91 -7.55 10.11
N VAL A 112 -9.18 -7.90 10.33
CA VAL A 112 -10.20 -6.94 10.76
C VAL A 112 -10.91 -7.48 12.00
N LYS A 113 -10.95 -6.65 13.05
CA LYS A 113 -11.68 -6.90 14.30
C LYS A 113 -12.08 -5.58 14.93
N SER A 114 -13.27 -5.52 15.51
CA SER A 114 -13.82 -4.27 16.08
C SER A 114 -13.83 -3.10 15.08
N SER A 115 -14.07 -3.40 13.79
CA SER A 115 -14.05 -2.44 12.68
C SER A 115 -12.72 -1.72 12.43
N ILE A 116 -11.61 -2.18 13.01
CA ILE A 116 -10.26 -1.65 12.77
C ILE A 116 -9.47 -2.67 11.94
N ARG A 117 -8.83 -2.20 10.87
CA ARG A 117 -7.89 -3.01 10.07
C ARG A 117 -6.50 -2.98 10.69
N ALA A 118 -5.82 -4.10 10.63
CA ALA A 118 -4.38 -4.18 10.82
C ALA A 118 -3.75 -5.01 9.70
N ASP A 119 -2.64 -4.55 9.15
CA ASP A 119 -1.97 -5.19 8.03
C ASP A 119 -0.66 -5.82 8.48
N TRP A 120 -0.59 -7.15 8.42
CA TRP A 120 0.66 -7.89 8.59
C TRP A 120 1.29 -8.17 7.24
N THR A 121 2.21 -7.30 6.83
CA THR A 121 2.89 -7.42 5.54
C THR A 121 4.18 -8.23 5.64
N CYS A 122 4.17 -9.45 5.08
CA CYS A 122 5.32 -10.34 5.06
C CYS A 122 6.13 -10.15 3.77
N HIS A 123 7.20 -9.36 3.85
CA HIS A 123 8.01 -8.98 2.69
C HIS A 123 8.92 -10.10 2.18
N ARG A 124 9.03 -10.21 0.85
CA ARG A 124 10.04 -11.05 0.18
C ARG A 124 11.32 -10.25 -0.05
N ILE A 125 12.46 -10.89 0.17
CA ILE A 125 13.78 -10.30 -0.06
C ILE A 125 14.05 -10.24 -1.58
N ILE A 126 14.44 -9.06 -2.07
CA ILE A 126 14.85 -8.85 -3.46
C ILE A 126 16.22 -8.17 -3.44
N GLY A 127 17.26 -8.94 -3.74
CA GLY A 127 18.64 -8.48 -3.60
C GLY A 127 18.98 -8.21 -2.14
N ASP A 128 19.37 -6.98 -1.82
CA ASP A 128 19.71 -6.50 -0.48
C ASP A 128 18.59 -5.65 0.16
N SER A 129 17.36 -5.75 -0.36
CA SER A 129 16.25 -4.87 -0.03
C SER A 129 14.93 -5.63 0.07
N VAL A 130 13.93 -4.98 0.67
CA VAL A 130 12.51 -5.28 0.52
C VAL A 130 11.81 -4.07 -0.12
N PHE A 131 10.61 -4.26 -0.63
CA PHE A 131 9.81 -3.17 -1.19
C PHE A 131 8.54 -2.99 -0.37
N GLN A 132 8.32 -1.76 0.07
CA GLN A 132 7.15 -1.37 0.84
C GLN A 132 6.30 -0.43 0.00
N PHE A 133 4.98 -0.51 0.13
CA PHE A 133 4.06 0.37 -0.60
C PHE A 133 4.40 1.87 -0.43
N PRO A 134 4.30 2.73 -1.46
CA PRO A 134 3.84 2.45 -2.83
C PRO A 134 4.93 1.92 -3.78
N GLY A 135 6.05 1.45 -3.25
CA GLY A 135 7.20 0.99 -4.03
C GLY A 135 8.56 1.41 -3.46
N VAL A 136 8.60 1.90 -2.23
CA VAL A 136 9.82 2.33 -1.56
C VAL A 136 10.75 1.14 -1.31
N ARG A 137 11.89 1.15 -2.00
CA ARG A 137 13.00 0.22 -1.78
C ARG A 137 13.60 0.48 -0.41
N THR A 138 13.46 -0.49 0.50
CA THR A 138 13.94 -0.39 1.88
C THR A 138 15.07 -1.39 2.12
N PRO A 139 16.27 -0.92 2.52
CA PRO A 139 17.42 -1.78 2.75
C PRO A 139 17.16 -2.89 3.79
N LEU A 140 17.57 -4.12 3.46
CA LEU A 140 17.38 -5.31 4.30
C LEU A 140 18.07 -5.17 5.68
N LYS A 141 19.12 -4.35 5.77
CA LYS A 141 19.87 -4.12 7.01
C LYS A 141 18.99 -3.64 8.17
N PHE A 142 17.90 -2.93 7.90
CA PHE A 142 17.00 -2.42 8.93
C PHE A 142 16.24 -3.53 9.68
N PHE A 143 16.11 -4.72 9.08
CA PHE A 143 15.30 -5.82 9.60
C PHE A 143 16.13 -6.96 10.17
N LYS A 144 17.46 -6.92 10.04
CA LYS A 144 18.36 -7.99 10.53
C LYS A 144 18.50 -8.00 12.05
N GLN A 145 18.40 -6.84 12.69
CA GLN A 145 18.49 -6.67 14.13
C GLN A 145 17.48 -5.61 14.56
N LEU A 146 16.24 -6.04 14.77
CA LEU A 146 15.15 -5.15 15.16
C LEU A 146 15.45 -4.49 16.52
N LYS A 147 14.96 -3.26 16.71
CA LYS A 147 15.10 -2.51 17.95
C LYS A 147 13.82 -2.66 18.78
N GLU A 148 13.96 -2.94 20.06
CA GLU A 148 12.83 -2.94 20.99
C GLU A 148 12.53 -1.52 21.49
N ILE A 149 11.25 -1.17 21.57
CA ILE A 149 10.74 0.10 22.11
C ILE A 149 9.56 -0.15 23.05
N ASP A 150 9.29 0.81 23.95
CA ASP A 150 8.04 0.87 24.70
C ASP A 150 6.96 1.56 23.84
N PHE A 151 5.83 0.89 23.63
CA PHE A 151 4.69 1.46 22.93
C PHE A 151 3.40 0.87 23.50
N ILE A 152 2.38 1.72 23.69
CA ILE A 152 1.05 1.33 24.26
C ILE A 152 1.13 0.49 25.55
N GLY A 153 2.19 0.67 26.35
CA GLY A 153 2.40 -0.05 27.61
C GLY A 153 3.01 -1.45 27.49
N GLU A 154 3.47 -1.86 26.30
CA GLU A 154 4.20 -3.12 26.08
C GLU A 154 5.47 -2.90 25.22
N LYS A 155 6.28 -3.94 25.10
CA LYS A 155 7.46 -3.95 24.24
C LYS A 155 7.09 -4.33 22.80
N PHE A 156 7.49 -3.51 21.85
CA PHE A 156 7.35 -3.78 20.42
C PHE A 156 8.67 -3.67 19.69
N LEU A 157 8.78 -4.38 18.57
CA LEU A 157 9.93 -4.31 17.68
C LEU A 157 9.68 -3.29 16.57
N VAL A 158 10.73 -2.55 16.20
CA VAL A 158 10.77 -1.63 15.06
C VAL A 158 12.02 -1.90 14.21
N PRO A 159 12.01 -1.50 12.92
CA PRO A 159 13.22 -1.47 12.11
C PRO A 159 14.33 -0.64 12.77
N ASN A 160 15.59 -0.99 12.55
CA ASN A 160 16.72 -0.43 13.29
C ASN A 160 17.83 0.16 12.37
N PRO A 161 18.23 1.43 12.55
CA PRO A 161 17.64 2.42 13.46
C PRO A 161 16.32 2.97 12.90
N PRO A 162 15.29 3.16 13.76
CA PRO A 162 13.95 3.52 13.31
C PRO A 162 13.92 4.87 12.59
N GLU A 163 14.74 5.83 13.01
CA GLU A 163 14.82 7.16 12.42
C GLU A 163 15.30 7.09 10.96
N LYS A 164 16.26 6.21 10.65
CA LYS A 164 16.74 6.01 9.27
C LYS A 164 15.77 5.22 8.42
N TYR A 165 15.04 4.28 9.03
CA TYR A 165 13.94 3.60 8.36
C TYR A 165 12.84 4.59 7.96
N LEU A 166 12.39 5.45 8.90
CA LEU A 166 11.36 6.46 8.64
C LEU A 166 11.84 7.51 7.64
N GLU A 167 13.09 7.96 7.72
CA GLU A 167 13.69 8.84 6.71
C GLU A 167 13.72 8.20 5.32
N THR A 168 13.99 6.88 5.23
CA THR A 168 13.96 6.15 3.95
C THR A 168 12.53 6.03 3.41
N LYS A 169 11.55 5.78 4.30
CA LYS A 169 10.15 5.57 3.94
C LYS A 169 9.44 6.86 3.55
N TYR A 170 9.60 7.92 4.34
CA TYR A 170 8.84 9.16 4.25
C TYR A 170 9.68 10.34 3.71
N GLY A 171 11.01 10.27 3.82
CA GLY A 171 11.92 11.33 3.41
C GLY A 171 12.46 12.16 4.57
N PRO A 172 13.26 13.20 4.29
CA PRO A 172 13.99 13.95 5.32
C PRO A 172 13.09 14.69 6.32
N ASN A 173 11.86 15.03 5.91
CA ASN A 173 10.91 15.79 6.74
C ASN A 173 10.01 14.91 7.61
N TRP A 174 10.25 13.60 7.67
CA TRP A 174 9.38 12.63 8.38
C TRP A 174 9.11 12.99 9.85
N ALA A 175 10.07 13.63 10.50
CA ALA A 175 10.01 14.00 11.92
C ALA A 175 9.06 15.18 12.18
N THR A 176 8.77 15.99 11.16
CA THR A 176 7.75 17.03 11.24
C THR A 176 6.40 16.39 10.95
N PRO A 177 5.38 16.56 11.81
CA PRO A 177 4.02 16.16 11.49
C PRO A 177 3.58 16.88 10.22
N GLN A 178 3.63 16.17 9.11
CA GLN A 178 2.97 16.60 7.89
C GLN A 178 1.51 16.18 8.01
N GLY A 179 0.61 17.10 7.71
CA GLY A 179 -0.78 16.76 7.42
C GLY A 179 -0.88 15.98 6.09
N PRO A 180 -2.03 15.99 5.42
CA PRO A 180 -2.17 15.34 4.10
C PRO A 180 -1.16 15.90 3.08
N GLY A 181 -0.69 15.05 2.16
CA GLY A 181 0.19 15.44 1.05
C GLY A 181 1.64 14.95 1.15
N PHE A 182 2.04 14.29 2.25
CA PHE A 182 3.36 13.65 2.38
C PHE A 182 3.57 12.54 1.34
N GLU A 183 2.49 11.93 0.86
CA GLU A 183 2.48 10.85 -0.12
C GLU A 183 3.18 11.27 -1.42
N LYS A 184 2.98 12.53 -1.82
CA LYS A 184 3.65 13.10 -2.99
C LYS A 184 5.16 13.14 -2.81
N GLU A 185 5.63 13.58 -1.63
CA GLU A 185 7.06 13.55 -1.33
C GLU A 185 7.63 12.14 -1.35
N VAL A 186 6.84 11.12 -0.98
CA VAL A 186 7.27 9.70 -1.03
C VAL A 186 7.34 9.22 -2.47
N VAL A 187 6.26 9.44 -3.23
CA VAL A 187 6.11 8.99 -4.61
C VAL A 187 7.16 9.61 -5.52
N ASP A 188 7.44 10.90 -5.40
CA ASP A 188 8.39 11.62 -6.25
C ASP A 188 9.85 11.13 -6.08
N LYS A 189 10.15 10.44 -4.98
CA LYS A 189 11.47 9.83 -4.72
C LYS A 189 11.65 8.46 -5.39
N ILE A 190 10.56 7.81 -5.83
CA ILE A 190 10.61 6.44 -6.36
C ILE A 190 11.02 6.47 -7.84
N PRO A 191 12.16 5.86 -8.23
CA PRO A 191 12.59 5.87 -9.62
C PRO A 191 11.70 5.02 -10.53
N ASP A 192 11.63 5.41 -11.80
CA ASP A 192 10.97 4.61 -12.85
C ASP A 192 11.57 3.19 -12.92
N ALA A 193 10.70 2.19 -13.07
CA ALA A 193 11.02 0.77 -13.17
C ALA A 193 11.79 0.17 -11.97
N ASP A 194 11.85 0.86 -10.82
CA ASP A 194 12.58 0.38 -9.65
C ASP A 194 11.94 -0.89 -9.02
N ILE A 195 10.61 -1.01 -9.10
CA ILE A 195 9.88 -2.16 -8.57
C ILE A 195 9.82 -3.35 -9.54
N LEU A 196 10.36 -3.19 -10.76
CA LEU A 196 10.34 -4.21 -11.80
C LEU A 196 11.64 -5.01 -11.84
N SER A 197 11.52 -6.34 -11.79
CA SER A 197 12.61 -7.26 -12.12
C SER A 197 13.07 -7.11 -13.58
N LEU A 198 14.27 -7.60 -13.91
CA LEU A 198 14.78 -7.59 -15.29
C LEU A 198 13.81 -8.25 -16.28
N ARG A 199 13.21 -9.37 -15.90
CA ARG A 199 12.23 -10.09 -16.73
C ARG A 199 10.96 -9.26 -16.93
N GLN A 200 10.49 -8.55 -15.90
CA GLN A 200 9.34 -7.64 -16.01
C GLN A 200 9.65 -6.40 -16.85
N ARG A 201 10.88 -5.86 -16.80
CA ARG A 201 11.31 -4.76 -17.69
C ARG A 201 11.27 -5.17 -19.16
N ILE A 202 11.76 -6.37 -19.48
CA ILE A 202 11.65 -6.93 -20.83
C ILE A 202 10.17 -7.14 -21.21
N SER A 203 9.36 -7.70 -20.30
CA SER A 203 7.92 -7.88 -20.54
C SER A 203 7.20 -6.55 -20.79
N LYS A 204 7.52 -5.50 -20.03
CA LYS A 204 7.02 -4.13 -20.24
C LYS A 204 7.32 -3.65 -21.65
N PHE A 205 8.58 -3.75 -22.08
CA PHE A 205 8.99 -3.35 -23.44
C PHE A 205 8.18 -4.10 -24.51
N ILE A 206 8.08 -5.43 -24.39
CA ILE A 206 7.33 -6.27 -25.34
C ILE A 206 5.85 -5.87 -25.35
N LYS A 207 5.21 -5.71 -24.20
CA LYS A 207 3.77 -5.39 -24.12
C LYS A 207 3.47 -3.97 -24.61
N LEU A 208 4.34 -3.00 -24.36
CA LEU A 208 4.09 -1.61 -24.77
C LEU A 208 4.43 -1.34 -26.24
N HIS A 209 5.41 -2.03 -26.82
CA HIS A 209 5.90 -1.73 -28.18
C HIS A 209 5.62 -2.82 -29.22
N LEU A 210 5.66 -4.10 -28.83
CA LEU A 210 5.55 -5.22 -29.78
C LEU A 210 4.16 -5.88 -29.75
N THR A 211 3.50 -5.89 -28.59
CA THR A 211 2.17 -6.50 -28.39
C THR A 211 1.21 -5.54 -27.68
N PRO A 212 1.01 -4.32 -28.20
CA PRO A 212 0.26 -3.24 -27.53
C PRO A 212 -1.20 -3.56 -27.20
N TRP A 213 -1.79 -4.57 -27.83
CA TRP A 213 -3.14 -5.07 -27.50
C TRP A 213 -3.19 -5.87 -26.17
N ARG A 214 -2.04 -6.18 -25.57
CA ARG A 214 -1.92 -6.83 -24.24
C ARG A 214 -1.54 -5.85 -23.13
N ALA A 215 -1.38 -4.57 -23.45
CA ALA A 215 -1.10 -3.53 -22.48
C ALA A 215 -2.40 -3.11 -21.79
N GLY A 216 -2.30 -2.64 -20.54
CA GLY A 216 -3.42 -1.96 -19.91
C GLY A 216 -3.69 -0.63 -20.60
N LEU A 217 -4.92 -0.14 -20.49
CA LEU A 217 -5.34 1.11 -21.12
C LEU A 217 -5.92 2.04 -20.06
N LEU A 218 -5.48 3.30 -20.04
CA LEU A 218 -6.06 4.34 -19.19
C LEU A 218 -6.63 5.44 -20.09
N LYS A 219 -7.92 5.74 -19.91
CA LYS A 219 -8.57 6.92 -20.47
C LYS A 219 -8.59 8.03 -19.43
N VAL A 220 -8.15 9.22 -19.80
CA VAL A 220 -8.15 10.41 -18.96
C VAL A 220 -9.19 11.38 -19.49
N LEU A 221 -10.13 11.73 -18.63
CA LEU A 221 -11.17 12.72 -18.88
C LEU A 221 -10.97 13.93 -17.95
N ASP A 222 -11.39 15.11 -18.39
CA ASP A 222 -11.51 16.28 -17.54
C ASP A 222 -12.86 16.29 -16.78
N GLU A 223 -13.10 17.34 -16.01
CA GLU A 223 -14.33 17.61 -15.26
C GLU A 223 -15.60 17.70 -16.11
N ASN A 224 -15.46 17.87 -17.43
CA ASN A 224 -16.55 17.93 -18.41
C ASN A 224 -16.67 16.64 -19.24
N ASP A 225 -16.06 15.55 -18.80
CA ASP A 225 -15.98 14.25 -19.51
C ASP A 225 -15.29 14.34 -20.89
N ASN A 226 -14.52 15.39 -21.18
CA ASN A 226 -13.78 15.50 -22.43
C ASN A 226 -12.44 14.76 -22.34
N PRO A 227 -12.00 14.08 -23.41
CA PRO A 227 -10.70 13.43 -23.42
C PRO A 227 -9.54 14.43 -23.31
N VAL A 228 -8.63 14.20 -22.37
CA VAL A 228 -7.47 15.07 -22.14
C VAL A 228 -6.28 14.61 -22.97
N SER A 229 -5.87 15.40 -23.96
CA SER A 229 -4.68 15.11 -24.76
C SER A 229 -3.39 15.56 -24.08
N GLY A 230 -2.36 14.71 -24.12
CA GLY A 230 -1.04 15.05 -23.61
C GLY A 230 -0.89 15.00 -22.09
N ALA A 231 -1.89 14.50 -21.36
CA ALA A 231 -1.80 14.26 -19.92
C ALA A 231 -0.64 13.30 -19.63
N GLU A 232 0.22 13.67 -18.68
CA GLU A 232 1.30 12.84 -18.19
C GLU A 232 0.79 11.94 -17.07
N ILE A 233 1.02 10.64 -17.22
CA ILE A 233 0.63 9.62 -16.26
C ILE A 233 1.87 8.92 -15.75
N ILE A 234 2.05 8.91 -14.43
CA ILE A 234 3.17 8.28 -13.73
C ILE A 234 2.62 7.08 -12.97
N PHE A 235 2.93 5.87 -13.43
CA PHE A 235 2.71 4.65 -12.65
C PHE A 235 3.92 4.47 -11.73
N VAL A 236 3.75 4.73 -10.44
CA VAL A 236 4.85 4.87 -9.48
C VAL A 236 5.70 3.60 -9.43
N GLY A 237 7.03 3.74 -9.52
CA GLY A 237 7.97 2.61 -9.58
C GLY A 237 7.96 1.81 -10.88
N ILE A 238 7.06 2.11 -11.82
CA ILE A 238 6.90 1.39 -13.10
C ILE A 238 7.36 2.26 -14.26
N GLY A 239 6.82 3.47 -14.38
CA GLY A 239 7.25 4.49 -15.33
C GLY A 239 6.11 5.33 -15.90
N ARG A 240 6.48 6.18 -16.87
CA ARG A 240 5.63 7.28 -17.34
C ARG A 240 5.06 7.07 -18.74
N SER A 241 3.95 7.72 -19.01
CA SER A 241 3.31 7.70 -20.33
C SER A 241 2.52 9.00 -20.57
N LYS A 242 2.15 9.27 -21.82
CA LYS A 242 1.31 10.42 -22.20
C LYS A 242 0.08 9.99 -22.97
N THR A 243 -1.04 10.65 -22.73
CA THR A 243 -2.28 10.39 -23.48
C THR A 243 -2.19 10.92 -24.91
N ASN A 244 -2.84 10.20 -25.84
CA ASN A 244 -3.03 10.64 -27.22
C ASN A 244 -4.16 11.68 -27.34
N SER A 245 -4.51 12.08 -28.57
CA SER A 245 -5.59 13.04 -28.84
C SER A 245 -6.99 12.57 -28.42
N LYS A 246 -7.16 11.28 -28.13
CA LYS A 246 -8.42 10.69 -27.63
C LYS A 246 -8.38 10.44 -26.12
N GLY A 247 -7.39 10.99 -25.40
CA GLY A 247 -7.26 10.84 -23.96
C GLY A 247 -6.76 9.48 -23.49
N PHE A 248 -6.25 8.63 -24.39
CA PHE A 248 -5.80 7.28 -24.02
C PHE A 248 -4.29 7.18 -23.90
N THR A 249 -3.82 6.48 -22.87
CA THR A 249 -2.45 5.99 -22.76
C THR A 249 -2.41 4.49 -22.47
N ARG A 250 -1.33 3.83 -22.88
CA ARG A 250 -1.08 2.42 -22.55
C ARG A 250 -0.13 2.32 -21.37
N PHE A 251 -0.36 1.32 -20.53
CA PHE A 251 0.48 1.06 -19.37
C PHE A 251 0.75 -0.43 -19.17
N TYR A 252 1.70 -0.70 -18.27
CA TYR A 252 2.09 -2.05 -17.87
C TYR A 252 2.06 -2.14 -16.36
N VAL A 253 1.33 -3.11 -15.83
CA VAL A 253 1.52 -3.59 -14.46
C VAL A 253 1.88 -5.08 -14.51
N PRO A 254 2.79 -5.56 -13.64
CA PRO A 254 3.26 -6.93 -13.69
C PRO A 254 2.25 -7.95 -13.15
N GLU A 255 1.40 -7.54 -12.22
CA GLU A 255 0.47 -8.39 -11.47
C GLU A 255 -0.70 -7.56 -10.93
N LYS A 256 -1.79 -8.23 -10.52
CA LYS A 256 -2.90 -7.59 -9.79
C LYS A 256 -2.38 -7.12 -8.43
N TYR A 257 -2.40 -5.82 -8.20
CA TYR A 257 -1.95 -5.21 -6.94
C TYR A 257 -2.44 -3.75 -6.86
N GLU A 258 -2.24 -3.14 -5.71
CA GLU A 258 -2.45 -1.71 -5.48
C GLU A 258 -1.25 -0.92 -6.01
N TYR A 259 -1.50 0.15 -6.74
CA TYR A 259 -0.47 1.01 -7.31
C TYR A 259 -0.82 2.47 -7.08
N ALA A 260 0.21 3.28 -6.79
CA ALA A 260 0.09 4.72 -6.88
C ALA A 260 0.22 5.17 -8.36
N VAL A 261 -0.64 6.08 -8.77
CA VAL A 261 -0.72 6.65 -10.12
C VAL A 261 -0.85 8.17 -10.01
N ASN A 262 0.10 8.93 -10.53
CA ASN A 262 0.00 10.39 -10.58
C ASN A 262 -0.50 10.83 -11.97
N VAL A 263 -1.53 11.68 -12.02
CA VAL A 263 -2.16 12.20 -13.23
C VAL A 263 -1.93 13.71 -13.31
N LYS A 264 -1.27 14.18 -14.38
CA LYS A 264 -0.94 15.60 -14.58
C LYS A 264 -1.37 16.11 -15.94
N TYR A 265 -2.04 17.25 -15.99
CA TYR A 265 -2.36 17.97 -17.23
C TYR A 265 -2.70 19.43 -16.94
N SER A 266 -2.26 20.36 -17.79
CA SER A 266 -2.48 21.80 -17.58
C SER A 266 -2.05 22.22 -16.16
N ASP A 267 -2.95 22.80 -15.36
CA ASP A 267 -2.74 23.17 -13.96
C ASP A 267 -3.25 22.12 -12.96
N HIS A 268 -3.71 20.96 -13.47
CA HIS A 268 -4.23 19.85 -12.68
C HIS A 268 -3.15 18.81 -12.38
N GLU A 269 -3.02 18.44 -11.11
CA GLU A 269 -2.23 17.30 -10.66
C GLU A 269 -2.99 16.58 -9.54
N GLU A 270 -3.27 15.29 -9.74
CA GLU A 270 -3.91 14.44 -8.73
C GLU A 270 -3.11 13.15 -8.59
N LEU A 271 -2.63 12.89 -7.37
CA LEU A 271 -2.01 11.63 -7.02
C LEU A 271 -3.11 10.65 -6.58
N LEU A 272 -3.20 9.52 -7.26
CA LEU A 272 -4.03 8.40 -6.88
C LEU A 272 -3.16 7.44 -6.10
N TYR A 273 -3.33 7.30 -4.79
CA TYR A 273 -2.34 6.56 -3.99
C TYR A 273 -2.57 5.07 -4.00
N ASP A 274 -3.82 4.63 -4.04
CA ASP A 274 -4.23 3.24 -3.84
C ASP A 274 -5.23 2.81 -4.92
N GLU A 275 -4.69 2.44 -6.10
CA GLU A 275 -5.48 1.95 -7.24
C GLU A 275 -5.23 0.47 -7.50
N GLU A 276 -6.27 -0.37 -7.40
CA GLU A 276 -6.18 -1.77 -7.77
C GLU A 276 -6.10 -1.93 -9.30
N LEU A 277 -4.90 -2.22 -9.82
CA LEU A 277 -4.67 -2.41 -11.25
C LEU A 277 -4.43 -3.88 -11.58
N ILE A 278 -5.09 -4.34 -12.64
CA ILE A 278 -4.99 -5.70 -13.18
C ILE A 278 -4.26 -5.64 -14.54
N PRO A 279 -3.30 -6.55 -14.82
CA PRO A 279 -2.54 -6.54 -16.07
C PRO A 279 -3.43 -6.66 -17.32
N GLY A 280 -3.38 -5.66 -18.19
CA GLY A 280 -4.07 -5.68 -19.48
C GLY A 280 -5.49 -5.14 -19.46
N GLU A 281 -6.00 -4.74 -18.29
CA GLU A 281 -7.35 -4.19 -18.13
C GLU A 281 -7.43 -2.70 -18.52
N THR A 282 -8.66 -2.22 -18.70
CA THR A 282 -8.97 -0.84 -19.09
C THR A 282 -9.57 -0.06 -17.94
N TYR A 283 -9.10 1.17 -17.76
CA TYR A 283 -9.52 2.04 -16.68
C TYR A 283 -9.87 3.44 -17.21
N VAL A 284 -10.76 4.12 -16.49
CA VAL A 284 -11.11 5.52 -16.74
C VAL A 284 -10.82 6.34 -15.51
N TYR A 285 -10.04 7.39 -15.70
CA TYR A 285 -9.82 8.44 -14.73
C TYR A 285 -10.76 9.62 -15.02
N ARG A 286 -11.30 10.18 -13.93
CA ARG A 286 -11.98 11.49 -13.87
C ARG A 286 -11.46 12.24 -12.65
N PRO A 287 -11.22 13.55 -12.73
CA PRO A 287 -10.83 14.34 -11.57
C PRO A 287 -11.86 14.21 -10.45
N GLY A 288 -11.37 14.11 -9.21
CA GLY A 288 -12.24 14.18 -8.03
C GLY A 288 -12.79 15.59 -7.81
N PRO A 289 -13.80 15.76 -6.95
CA PRO A 289 -14.15 17.09 -6.46
C PRO A 289 -12.93 17.72 -5.79
N GLU A 290 -12.75 19.05 -5.94
CA GLU A 290 -11.78 19.77 -5.11
C GLU A 290 -12.19 19.60 -3.65
N VAL A 291 -11.37 18.88 -2.88
CA VAL A 291 -11.54 18.69 -1.44
C VAL A 291 -10.53 19.56 -0.71
N SER A 292 -10.96 20.28 0.32
CA SER A 292 -10.01 21.03 1.14
C SER A 292 -9.05 20.07 1.86
N PRO A 293 -7.81 20.51 2.17
CA PRO A 293 -6.87 19.74 2.97
C PRO A 293 -7.41 19.30 4.34
N GLU A 294 -8.43 19.98 4.85
CA GLU A 294 -9.06 19.71 6.14
C GLU A 294 -10.20 18.67 6.04
N GLU A 295 -10.87 18.56 4.90
CA GLU A 295 -12.02 17.69 4.68
C GLU A 295 -11.66 16.26 4.27
N HIS A 296 -10.42 16.05 3.82
CA HIS A 296 -10.00 14.76 3.33
C HIS A 296 -8.72 14.36 4.08
N TYR A 297 -8.87 13.41 4.98
CA TYR A 297 -7.72 12.83 5.69
C TYR A 297 -6.80 12.00 4.72
N LYS A 298 -7.21 11.91 3.44
CA LYS A 298 -6.37 11.57 2.29
C LYS A 298 -6.30 12.72 1.25
N ALA A 299 -6.44 14.02 1.60
CA ALA A 299 -6.68 15.14 0.64
C ALA A 299 -5.59 15.38 -0.41
N GLY A 300 -4.36 14.92 -0.18
CA GLY A 300 -3.34 14.95 -1.22
C GLY A 300 -3.51 13.82 -2.24
N VAL A 301 -4.29 12.80 -1.90
CA VAL A 301 -4.37 11.54 -2.64
C VAL A 301 -5.75 10.90 -2.68
N ARG A 302 -6.30 10.74 -3.88
CA ARG A 302 -7.52 9.93 -4.05
C ARG A 302 -7.14 8.44 -4.07
N ALA A 303 -8.04 7.58 -3.59
CA ALA A 303 -7.90 6.13 -3.68
C ALA A 303 -9.11 5.57 -4.44
N MET A 304 -8.92 4.45 -5.13
CA MET A 304 -9.97 3.76 -5.91
C MET A 304 -10.73 4.72 -6.86
N ALA A 305 -10.02 5.69 -7.42
CA ALA A 305 -10.52 6.71 -8.33
C ALA A 305 -10.72 6.20 -9.76
N LEU A 306 -9.96 5.17 -10.14
CA LEU A 306 -10.02 4.61 -11.47
C LEU A 306 -11.21 3.66 -11.60
N THR A 307 -12.10 3.96 -12.53
CA THR A 307 -13.22 3.07 -12.84
C THR A 307 -12.71 1.96 -13.77
N HIS A 308 -12.82 0.70 -13.34
CA HIS A 308 -12.54 -0.46 -14.18
C HIS A 308 -13.64 -0.63 -15.23
N GLU A 309 -13.28 -0.52 -16.52
CA GLU A 309 -14.19 -0.85 -17.61
C GLU A 309 -14.10 -2.36 -17.88
N VAL A 310 -15.03 -3.11 -17.28
CA VAL A 310 -15.27 -4.49 -17.73
C VAL A 310 -15.77 -4.39 -19.16
N SER A 311 -14.93 -4.78 -20.11
CA SER A 311 -15.32 -4.86 -21.51
C SER A 311 -16.58 -5.72 -21.58
N ARG A 312 -17.74 -5.11 -21.86
CA ARG A 312 -18.90 -5.85 -22.35
C ARG A 312 -18.47 -6.40 -23.69
N ILE A 313 -18.09 -7.68 -23.69
CA ILE A 313 -17.96 -8.49 -24.91
C ILE A 313 -19.26 -8.40 -25.69
#